data_AF-A0A971JI05-F1
#
_entry.id   AF-A0A971JI05-F1
#
_cell.length_a   1.000
_cell.length_b   1.000
_cell.length_c   1.000
_cell.angle_alpha   90.00
_cell.angle_beta   90.00
_cell.angle_gamma   90.00
#
_symmetry.space_group_name_H-M   'P 1'
#
loop_
_entity.id
_entity.type
_entity.pdbx_description
1 polymer ?
#
loop_
_entity_poly.entity_id
_entity_poly.type
_entity_poly.pdbx_seq_one_letter_code
_entity_poly.pdbx_strand_id
1 'polypeptide(L)' 'MLAKVGKAPFVLVAESQNIKTGLGLRYGTWLLERGFSPRYAHVGVSKPGHGGLHEHMYHQGLDPDSLLAKIKSLA' A
#
# COMPACT_ATOMS: atom_id res chain seq x y z
N MET A 1 -2.93 13.69 11.27
CA MET A 1 -2.19 12.65 10.53
C MET A 1 -2.35 12.76 9.01
N LEU A 2 -3.57 12.79 8.44
CA LEU A 2 -3.75 12.85 6.98
C LEU A 2 -3.03 14.04 6.30
N ALA A 3 -3.10 15.24 6.88
CA ALA A 3 -2.41 16.41 6.32
C ALA A 3 -0.88 16.30 6.34
N LYS A 4 -0.30 15.49 7.24
CA LYS A 4 1.15 15.21 7.26
C LYS A 4 1.51 14.27 6.11
N VAL A 5 0.71 13.22 5.92
CA VAL A 5 0.89 12.21 4.86
C VAL A 5 0.61 12.80 3.48
N GLY A 6 -0.43 13.62 3.33
CA GLY A 6 -0.78 14.29 2.08
C GLY A 6 0.23 15.33 1.58
N LYS A 7 1.14 15.80 2.45
CA LYS A 7 2.26 16.68 2.11
C LYS A 7 3.57 15.94 1.84
N ALA A 8 3.60 14.62 1.99
CA ALA A 8 4.77 13.82 1.67
C ALA A 8 4.98 13.72 0.14
N PRO A 9 6.22 13.52 -0.34
CA PRO A 9 6.48 13.36 -1.79
C PRO A 9 5.76 12.15 -2.38
N PHE A 10 5.63 11.08 -1.60
CA PHE A 10 4.84 9.90 -1.94
C PHE A 10 4.24 9.26 -0.69
N VAL A 11 3.27 8.38 -0.89
CA VAL A 11 2.61 7.58 0.13
C VAL A 11 2.47 6.16 -0.38
N LEU A 12 2.96 5.19 0.40
CA LEU A 12 2.78 3.77 0.17
C LEU A 12 2.00 3.17 1.35
N VAL A 13 0.84 2.58 1.08
CA VAL A 13 0.08 1.80 2.07
C VAL A 13 0.36 0.32 1.84
N ALA A 14 0.90 -0.38 2.84
CA ALA A 14 1.10 -1.82 2.81
C ALA A 14 0.18 -2.48 3.86
N GLU A 15 -0.64 -3.44 3.43
CA GLU A 15 -1.60 -4.12 4.31
C GLU A 15 -1.75 -5.60 3.95
N SER A 16 -2.12 -6.44 4.92
CA SER A 16 -2.41 -7.87 4.70
C SER A 16 -3.86 -8.14 4.29
N GLN A 17 -4.58 -7.12 3.85
CA GLN A 17 -6.00 -7.18 3.45
C GLN A 17 -6.13 -7.18 1.92
N ASN A 18 -7.33 -7.51 1.43
CA ASN A 18 -7.60 -7.50 -0.01
C ASN A 18 -7.39 -6.10 -0.60
N ILE A 19 -6.57 -6.01 -1.65
CA ILE A 19 -6.21 -4.75 -2.31
C ILE A 19 -7.42 -3.95 -2.82
N LYS A 20 -8.54 -4.62 -3.11
CA LYS A 20 -9.77 -4.02 -3.66
C LYS A 20 -10.79 -3.61 -2.60
N THR A 21 -10.60 -3.94 -1.33
CA THR A 21 -11.58 -3.62 -0.26
C THR A 21 -10.95 -3.07 1.00
N GLY A 22 -9.64 -3.21 1.15
CA GLY A 22 -8.84 -2.79 2.29
C GLY A 22 -8.64 -1.28 2.42
N LEU A 23 -7.78 -0.90 3.35
CA LEU A 23 -7.44 0.48 3.67
C LEU A 23 -6.82 1.19 2.47
N GLY A 24 -5.95 0.52 1.71
CA GLY A 24 -5.22 1.12 0.59
C GLY A 24 -6.13 1.71 -0.48
N LEU A 25 -7.26 1.07 -0.77
CA LEU A 25 -8.23 1.62 -1.72
C LEU A 25 -8.92 2.88 -1.15
N ARG A 26 -9.31 2.84 0.13
CA ARG A 26 -10.07 3.91 0.79
C ARG A 26 -9.21 5.12 1.12
N TYR A 27 -7.95 4.90 1.48
CA TYR A 27 -7.04 5.95 1.93
C TYR A 27 -6.67 6.91 0.79
N GLY A 28 -6.54 6.40 -0.44
CA GLY A 28 -6.38 7.24 -1.63
C GLY A 28 -7.56 8.19 -1.81
N THR A 29 -8.80 7.69 -1.69
CA THR A 29 -10.00 8.52 -1.74
C THR A 29 -10.01 9.58 -0.63
N TRP A 30 -9.67 9.22 0.60
CA TRP A 30 -9.64 10.18 1.71
C TRP A 30 -8.62 11.31 1.53
N LEU A 31 -7.48 11.03 0.90
CA LEU A 31 -6.49 12.04 0.53
C LEU A 31 -7.08 12.99 -0.52
N LEU A 32 -7.68 12.46 -1.58
CA LEU A 32 -8.28 13.23 -2.66
C LEU A 32 -9.42 14.13 -2.18
N GLU A 33 -10.32 13.61 -1.34
CA GLU A 33 -11.43 14.36 -0.73
C GLU A 33 -10.97 15.58 0.08
N ARG A 34 -9.72 15.57 0.56
CA ARG A 34 -9.12 16.66 1.34
C ARG A 34 -8.14 17.51 0.53
N GLY A 35 -8.14 17.34 -0.79
CA GLY A 35 -7.29 18.11 -1.70
C GLY A 35 -5.82 17.71 -1.69
N PHE A 36 -5.47 16.51 -1.20
CA PHE A 36 -4.10 16.00 -1.23
C PHE A 36 -3.91 15.03 -2.39
N SER A 37 -2.85 15.23 -3.17
CA SER A 37 -2.50 14.40 -4.33
C SER A 37 -1.02 13.99 -4.35
N PRO A 38 -0.47 13.40 -3.26
CA PRO A 38 0.88 12.84 -3.31
C PRO A 38 0.95 11.68 -4.30
N ARG A 39 2.16 11.32 -4.77
CA ARG A 39 2.33 10.05 -5.50
C ARG A 39 1.84 8.91 -4.60
N TYR A 40 0.81 8.19 -5.01
CA TYR A 40 0.13 7.22 -4.16
C TYR A 40 0.23 5.81 -4.74
N ALA A 41 0.54 4.84 -3.90
CA ALA A 41 0.39 3.43 -4.20
C ALA A 41 -0.07 2.66 -2.96
N HIS A 42 -0.67 1.50 -3.19
CA HIS A 42 -0.95 0.54 -2.13
C HIS A 42 -0.54 -0.87 -2.56
N VAL A 43 -0.22 -1.71 -1.57
CA VAL A 43 0.07 -3.13 -1.72
C VAL A 43 -0.81 -3.88 -0.72
N GLY A 44 -1.42 -4.95 -1.20
CA GLY A 44 -2.22 -5.84 -0.38
C GLY A 44 -2.44 -7.18 -1.06
N VAL A 45 -3.29 -8.02 -0.46
CA VAL A 45 -3.62 -9.34 -0.97
C VAL A 45 -4.35 -9.19 -2.31
N SER A 46 -3.75 -9.72 -3.37
CA SER A 46 -4.26 -9.66 -4.74
C SER A 46 -4.26 -11.03 -5.43
N LYS A 47 -3.45 -11.96 -4.91
CA LYS A 47 -3.35 -13.35 -5.38
C LYS A 47 -4.05 -14.30 -4.41
N PRO A 48 -4.45 -15.50 -4.86
CA PRO A 48 -4.95 -16.55 -3.98
C PRO A 48 -4.01 -16.88 -2.80
N GLY A 49 -4.57 -17.49 -1.77
CA GLY A 49 -3.83 -18.00 -0.61
C GLY A 49 -2.68 -18.91 -1.03
N HIS A 50 -1.56 -18.85 -0.30
CA HIS A 50 -0.39 -19.68 -0.56
C HIS A 50 0.33 -19.99 0.74
N GLY A 51 0.36 -21.27 1.14
CA GLY A 51 1.04 -21.72 2.36
C GLY A 51 0.47 -21.11 3.66
N GLY A 52 1.34 -20.95 4.65
CA GLY A 52 1.03 -20.30 5.92
C GLY A 52 1.09 -18.77 5.83
N LEU A 53 0.99 -18.09 6.98
CA LEU A 53 0.93 -16.62 7.01
C LEU A 53 2.20 -15.99 6.40
N HIS A 54 3.38 -16.51 6.72
CA HIS A 54 4.63 -15.97 6.21
C HIS A 54 4.74 -16.20 4.70
N GLU A 55 4.58 -17.43 4.25
CA GLU A 55 4.63 -17.79 2.82
C GLU A 55 3.60 -16.98 2.02
N HIS A 56 2.43 -16.75 2.59
CA HIS A 56 1.40 -15.93 1.98
C HIS A 56 1.86 -14.47 1.85
N MET A 57 2.45 -13.86 2.89
CA MET A 57 2.93 -12.47 2.82
C MET A 57 4.03 -12.29 1.76
N TYR A 58 5.00 -13.22 1.67
CA TYR A 58 6.01 -13.22 0.61
C TYR A 58 5.36 -13.36 -0.78
N HIS A 59 4.40 -14.27 -0.93
CA HIS A 59 3.69 -14.47 -2.19
C HIS A 59 2.91 -13.23 -2.66
N GLN A 60 2.41 -12.41 -1.73
CA GLN A 60 1.74 -11.14 -2.03
C GLN A 60 2.70 -9.97 -2.30
N GLY A 61 4.01 -10.14 -2.09
CA GLY A 61 4.99 -9.05 -2.19
C GLY A 61 4.93 -8.07 -1.02
N LEU A 62 4.54 -8.55 0.17
CA LEU A 62 4.52 -7.81 1.43
C LEU A 62 5.80 -8.04 2.26
N ASP A 63 6.80 -8.67 1.67
CA ASP A 63 8.12 -8.83 2.26
C ASP A 63 8.98 -7.55 2.14
N PRO A 64 10.06 -7.42 2.95
CA PRO A 64 10.89 -6.23 2.94
C PRO A 64 11.51 -5.87 1.59
N ASP A 65 11.93 -6.85 0.78
CA ASP A 65 12.61 -6.60 -0.49
C ASP A 65 11.63 -6.08 -1.55
N SER A 66 10.44 -6.72 -1.62
CA SER A 66 9.34 -6.25 -2.47
C SER A 66 8.89 -4.84 -2.10
N LEU A 67 8.76 -4.54 -0.80
CA LEU A 67 8.39 -3.20 -0.34
C LEU A 67 9.48 -2.17 -0.63
N LEU A 68 10.76 -2.53 -0.46
CA LEU A 68 11.89 -1.66 -0.80
C LEU A 68 11.92 -1.34 -2.30
N ALA A 69 11.71 -2.33 -3.16
CA ALA A 69 11.60 -2.12 -4.60
C ALA A 69 10.44 -1.17 -4.94
N LYS A 70 9.28 -1.33 -4.27
CA LYS A 70 8.13 -0.43 -4.46
C LYS A 70 8.44 1.00 -4.01
N ILE A 71 9.08 1.17 -2.86
CA ILE A 71 9.51 2.49 -2.36
C ILE A 71 10.45 3.16 -3.37
N LYS A 72 11.45 2.43 -3.88
CA LYS A 72 12.38 2.96 -4.90
C LYS A 72 11.68 3.37 -6.19
N SER A 73 10.57 2.72 -6.55
CA SER A 73 9.78 3.13 -7.72
C SER A 73 8.96 4.42 -7.50
N LEU A 74 8.75 4.82 -6.24
CA LEU A 74 7.95 5.97 -5.82
C LEU A 74 8.79 7.19 -5.37
N ALA A 75 10.06 6.97 -5.04
CA ALA A 75 11.06 8.03 -4.94
C ALA A 75 11.30 8.67 -6.32
#